data_AF-A0A840IF22-F1
#
_entry.id   AF-A0A840IF22-F1
#
_cell.length_a   1.000
_cell.length_b   1.000
_cell.length_c   1.000
_cell.angle_alpha   90.00
_cell.angle_beta   90.00
_cell.angle_gamma   90.00
#
_symmetry.space_group_name_H-M   'P 1'
#
loop_
_entity.id
_entity.type
_entity.pdbx_description
1 polymer ?
#
loop_
_entity_poly.entity_id
_entity_poly.type
_entity_poly.pdbx_seq_one_letter_code
_entity_poly.pdbx_strand_id
1 'polypeptide(L)'
;MDKTGQGGEIGGHTVSATEFAGLTGVSRERLRTWERRFGFPRPARVGDGPRRYALSDAGRVVAVRRAAEQGVPLARAIEDAGHEPAPAVTEMTLAAMVAAAPTPALVVGGPQPLRILYANMPLRLLPDDGAGTEFDTLPWFPGSDLERTLQTLFASDAPALECTHPPWSGEAGASRSLAYRLPLAAGAPPTVAVIGIDRAQDRRTRRDLTAARAELARIRVREARQSRWLALAAALADRFQHEAGDAVLGSITDTLVRRLSAVDAGIAVYMAGELALGTSSRGLLGPRMVPVTGYADLGALMHAGSPGWLSAAAGGAFGAPAGLHSLAVPITVVGERLGMLLLVFDEPTEIDDDARQLLSVVSAGLGFTLLRELLLKSGRGGG
;
A
#
# COMPACT_ATOMS: atom_id res chain seq x y z
N MET A 1 -54.39 -16.87 -4.21
CA MET A 1 -53.92 -16.21 -2.97
C MET A 1 -52.42 -16.01 -3.12
N ASP A 2 -51.95 -15.18 -4.04
CA ASP A 2 -52.04 -13.71 -4.08
C ASP A 2 -51.44 -13.02 -2.84
N LYS A 3 -50.19 -12.58 -2.98
CA LYS A 3 -49.69 -11.28 -2.52
C LYS A 3 -48.61 -10.83 -3.50
N THR A 4 -49.12 -10.28 -4.58
CA THR A 4 -48.41 -9.52 -5.60
C THR A 4 -47.90 -8.18 -5.02
N GLY A 5 -46.73 -7.73 -5.47
CA GLY A 5 -46.39 -6.31 -5.62
C GLY A 5 -46.19 -5.46 -4.36
N GLN A 6 -44.93 -5.28 -3.95
CA GLN A 6 -44.48 -3.96 -3.51
C GLN A 6 -43.36 -3.52 -4.45
N GLY A 7 -43.75 -2.80 -5.51
CA GLY A 7 -42.86 -1.88 -6.16
C GLY A 7 -42.44 -0.85 -5.11
N GLY A 8 -41.14 -0.80 -4.81
CA GLY A 8 -40.58 0.29 -4.04
C GLY A 8 -40.67 1.55 -4.89
N GLU A 9 -41.78 2.27 -4.79
CA GLU A 9 -41.78 3.71 -5.03
C GLU A 9 -40.56 4.27 -4.28
N ILE A 10 -39.61 4.84 -5.01
CA ILE A 10 -38.56 5.66 -4.40
C ILE A 10 -39.29 6.88 -3.84
N GLY A 11 -39.78 6.76 -2.61
CA GLY A 11 -40.12 7.90 -1.78
C GLY A 11 -38.90 8.80 -1.76
N GLY A 12 -39.02 9.99 -2.36
CA GLY A 12 -37.89 10.86 -2.65
C GLY A 12 -36.94 10.97 -1.45
N HIS A 13 -35.65 10.73 -1.68
CA HIS A 13 -34.65 10.78 -0.62
C HIS A 13 -34.73 12.11 0.13
N THR A 14 -35.11 12.06 1.41
CA THR A 14 -35.19 13.26 2.25
C THR A 14 -34.01 13.33 3.21
N VAL A 15 -33.39 14.50 3.29
CA VAL A 15 -32.22 14.79 4.14
C VAL A 15 -32.59 15.71 5.30
N SER A 16 -31.75 15.73 6.34
CA SER A 16 -31.97 16.59 7.51
C SER A 16 -31.83 18.07 7.15
N ALA A 17 -32.44 18.96 7.95
CA ALA A 17 -32.29 20.41 7.76
C ALA A 17 -30.82 20.89 7.81
N THR A 18 -29.98 20.23 8.62
CA THR A 18 -28.56 20.57 8.74
C THR A 18 -27.79 20.18 7.48
N GLU A 19 -28.00 18.97 7.00
CA GLU A 19 -27.37 18.46 5.78
C GLU A 19 -27.82 19.26 4.54
N PHE A 20 -29.13 19.55 4.44
CA PHE A 20 -29.70 20.34 3.35
C PHE A 20 -29.15 21.78 3.31
N ALA A 21 -28.94 22.40 4.47
CA ALA A 21 -28.30 23.72 4.55
C ALA A 21 -26.84 23.70 4.06
N GLY A 22 -26.10 22.63 4.36
CA GLY A 22 -24.75 22.41 3.85
C GLY A 22 -24.72 22.26 2.32
N LEU A 23 -25.64 21.47 1.77
CA LEU A 23 -25.74 21.21 0.32
C LEU A 23 -26.14 22.46 -0.48
N THR A 24 -27.08 23.26 0.04
CA THR A 24 -27.63 24.41 -0.68
C THR A 24 -26.88 25.71 -0.40
N GLY A 25 -26.06 25.75 0.66
CA GLY A 25 -25.44 26.97 1.15
C GLY A 25 -26.44 28.04 1.61
N VAL A 26 -27.67 27.64 1.93
CA VAL A 26 -28.70 28.49 2.56
C VAL A 26 -28.85 28.06 4.02
N SER A 27 -28.63 28.98 4.96
CA SER A 27 -28.74 28.67 6.38
C SER A 27 -30.11 28.10 6.76
N ARG A 28 -30.15 27.25 7.81
CA ARG A 28 -31.40 26.67 8.35
C ARG A 28 -32.44 27.73 8.71
N GLU A 29 -32.00 28.89 9.19
CA GLU A 29 -32.88 30.00 9.56
C GLU A 29 -33.49 30.68 8.32
N ARG A 30 -32.70 30.89 7.27
CA ARG A 30 -33.22 31.39 5.98
C ARG A 30 -34.21 30.41 5.37
N LEU A 31 -33.93 29.11 5.38
CA LEU A 31 -34.86 28.08 4.90
C LEU A 31 -36.19 28.10 5.65
N ARG A 32 -36.17 28.22 6.99
CA ARG A 32 -37.40 28.35 7.81
C ARG A 32 -38.16 29.64 7.51
N THR A 33 -37.43 30.73 7.24
CA THR A 33 -38.04 32.01 6.90
C THR A 33 -38.71 31.95 5.54
N TRP A 34 -38.07 31.31 4.56
CA TRP A 34 -38.63 31.11 3.22
C TRP A 34 -39.86 30.17 3.26
N GLU A 35 -39.79 29.08 4.02
CA GLU A 35 -40.93 28.18 4.28
C GLU A 35 -42.12 28.96 4.85
N ARG A 36 -41.90 29.76 5.89
CA ARG A 36 -42.97 30.50 6.58
C ARG A 36 -43.58 31.60 5.70
N ARG A 37 -42.76 32.30 4.91
CA ARG A 37 -43.20 33.48 4.14
C ARG A 37 -43.72 33.14 2.75
N PHE A 38 -43.16 32.12 2.11
CA PHE A 38 -43.41 31.78 0.71
C PHE A 38 -43.80 30.32 0.50
N GLY A 39 -43.84 29.50 1.56
CA GLY A 39 -44.17 28.07 1.45
C GLY A 39 -43.11 27.25 0.71
N PHE A 40 -41.86 27.73 0.66
CA PHE A 40 -40.76 27.14 -0.12
C PHE A 40 -39.43 27.11 0.65
N PRO A 41 -38.65 26.02 0.60
CA PRO A 41 -39.03 24.68 0.12
C PRO A 41 -40.04 24.01 1.07
N ARG A 42 -40.74 22.96 0.61
CA ARG A 42 -41.76 22.26 1.40
C ARG A 42 -41.17 21.02 2.08
N PRO A 43 -40.81 21.06 3.37
CA PRO A 43 -40.31 19.88 4.05
C PRO A 43 -41.41 18.85 4.28
N ALA A 44 -41.08 17.57 4.12
CA ALA A 44 -41.90 16.48 4.61
C ALA A 44 -41.77 16.40 6.14
N ARG A 45 -42.91 16.20 6.82
CA ARG A 45 -42.96 15.87 8.24
C ARG A 45 -43.57 14.49 8.40
N VAL A 46 -42.83 13.58 9.02
CA VAL A 46 -43.38 12.30 9.47
C VAL A 46 -43.89 12.53 10.90
N GLY A 47 -45.20 12.72 11.06
CA GLY A 47 -45.80 13.09 12.35
C GLY A 47 -45.31 14.44 12.87
N ASP A 48 -45.00 14.53 14.16
CA ASP A 48 -44.37 15.72 14.80
C ASP A 48 -42.83 15.69 14.72
N GLY A 49 -42.28 14.90 13.79
CA GLY A 49 -40.84 14.72 13.61
C GLY A 49 -40.11 15.93 13.00
N PRO A 50 -38.77 15.90 13.00
CA PRO A 50 -37.95 16.97 12.44
C PRO A 50 -38.20 17.16 10.94
N ARG A 51 -38.09 18.41 10.46
CA ARG A 51 -38.20 18.75 9.03
C ARG A 51 -37.21 17.95 8.20
N ARG A 52 -37.71 17.21 7.22
CA ARG A 52 -36.89 16.54 6.20
C ARG A 52 -37.14 17.17 4.85
N TYR A 53 -36.08 17.61 4.18
CA TYR A 53 -36.17 18.24 2.86
C TYR A 53 -35.90 17.22 1.78
N ALA A 54 -36.69 17.24 0.70
CA ALA A 54 -36.39 16.41 -0.46
C ALA A 54 -35.07 16.87 -1.09
N LEU A 55 -34.16 15.92 -1.35
CA LEU A 55 -32.87 16.24 -1.96
C LEU A 55 -33.03 16.90 -3.33
N SER A 56 -34.12 16.56 -4.05
CA SER A 56 -34.50 17.19 -5.32
C SER A 56 -34.79 18.69 -5.24
N ASP A 57 -35.19 19.22 -4.08
CA ASP A 57 -35.42 20.66 -3.90
C ASP A 57 -34.11 21.47 -3.75
N ALA A 58 -32.97 20.81 -3.54
CA ALA A 58 -31.69 21.49 -3.30
C ALA A 58 -31.29 22.40 -4.47
N GLY A 59 -31.45 21.92 -5.71
CA GLY A 59 -31.13 22.70 -6.91
C GLY A 59 -31.97 23.98 -7.02
N ARG A 60 -33.28 23.86 -6.76
CA ARG A 60 -34.20 25.01 -6.78
C ARG A 60 -33.84 26.03 -5.70
N VAL A 61 -33.51 25.59 -4.50
CA VAL A 61 -33.09 26.47 -3.40
C VAL A 61 -31.79 27.21 -3.73
N VAL A 62 -30.84 26.53 -4.38
CA VAL A 62 -29.59 27.16 -4.86
C VAL A 62 -29.88 28.20 -5.95
N ALA A 63 -30.78 27.90 -6.89
CA ALA A 63 -31.20 28.85 -7.93
C ALA A 63 -31.85 30.10 -7.31
N VAL A 64 -32.81 29.92 -6.40
CA VAL A 64 -33.45 31.02 -5.66
C VAL A 64 -32.42 31.86 -4.90
N ARG A 65 -31.45 31.22 -4.23
CA ARG A 65 -30.37 31.93 -3.53
C ARG A 65 -29.56 32.79 -4.50
N ARG A 66 -29.12 32.23 -5.63
CA ARG A 66 -28.31 32.94 -6.63
C ARG A 66 -29.07 34.13 -7.25
N ALA A 67 -30.33 33.93 -7.61
CA ALA A 67 -31.17 35.01 -8.13
C ALA A 67 -31.38 36.12 -7.08
N ALA A 68 -31.61 35.76 -5.81
CA ALA A 68 -31.71 36.72 -4.73
C ALA A 68 -30.39 37.49 -4.48
N GLU A 69 -29.23 36.81 -4.60
CA GLU A 69 -27.90 37.45 -4.53
C GLU A 69 -27.67 38.43 -5.69
N GLN A 70 -28.29 38.20 -6.85
CA GLN A 70 -28.28 39.09 -8.01
C GLN A 70 -29.33 40.21 -7.93
N GLY A 71 -30.04 40.33 -6.80
CA GLY A 71 -31.03 41.40 -6.56
C GLY A 71 -32.44 41.08 -7.06
N VAL A 72 -32.71 39.86 -7.54
CA VAL A 72 -34.08 39.45 -7.92
C VAL A 72 -34.94 39.32 -6.64
N PRO A 73 -36.14 39.92 -6.59
CA PRO A 73 -37.03 39.76 -5.46
C PRO A 73 -37.35 38.29 -5.20
N LEU A 74 -37.26 37.87 -3.93
CA LEU A 74 -37.31 36.46 -3.54
C LEU A 74 -38.58 35.72 -4.01
N ALA A 75 -39.74 36.39 -4.04
CA ALA A 75 -40.99 35.79 -4.56
C ALA A 75 -40.88 35.45 -6.05
N ARG A 76 -40.30 36.36 -6.84
CA ARG A 76 -40.07 36.16 -8.27
C ARG A 76 -38.99 35.10 -8.51
N ALA A 77 -37.92 35.11 -7.73
CA ALA A 77 -36.89 34.07 -7.79
C ALA A 77 -37.46 32.66 -7.51
N ILE A 78 -38.42 32.53 -6.58
CA ILE A 78 -39.09 31.25 -6.27
C ILE A 78 -40.01 30.80 -7.42
N GLU A 79 -40.71 31.74 -8.05
CA GLU A 79 -41.57 31.48 -9.21
C GLU A 79 -40.74 31.08 -10.44
N ASP A 80 -39.66 31.82 -10.71
CA ASP A 80 -38.69 31.53 -11.77
C ASP A 80 -38.03 30.17 -11.53
N ALA A 81 -37.57 29.86 -10.31
CA ALA A 81 -37.02 28.54 -9.97
C ALA A 81 -38.06 27.40 -9.95
N GLY A 82 -39.36 27.71 -10.10
CA GLY A 82 -40.41 26.74 -10.39
C GLY A 82 -40.53 26.41 -11.89
N HIS A 83 -40.05 27.30 -12.75
CA HIS A 83 -40.13 27.22 -14.21
C HIS A 83 -38.77 27.08 -14.90
N GLU A 84 -37.68 27.34 -14.19
CA GLU A 84 -36.33 27.36 -14.75
C GLU A 84 -35.91 25.92 -15.07
N PRO A 85 -35.73 25.55 -16.36
CA PRO A 85 -35.10 24.29 -16.69
C PRO A 85 -33.72 24.29 -16.04
N ALA A 86 -33.37 23.18 -15.38
CA ALA A 86 -32.04 23.02 -14.78
C ALA A 86 -30.97 23.46 -15.80
N PRO A 87 -29.91 24.19 -15.36
CA PRO A 87 -28.91 24.72 -16.27
C PRO A 87 -28.40 23.58 -17.15
N ALA A 88 -28.60 23.75 -18.45
CA ALA A 88 -28.27 22.75 -19.44
C ALA A 88 -26.79 22.37 -19.32
N VAL A 89 -26.52 21.12 -18.93
CA VAL A 89 -25.16 20.60 -18.93
C VAL A 89 -24.76 20.34 -20.38
N THR A 90 -23.65 20.94 -20.83
CA THR A 90 -23.13 20.65 -22.18
C THR A 90 -22.52 19.24 -22.22
N GLU A 91 -22.54 18.60 -23.38
CA GLU A 91 -21.91 17.28 -23.58
C GLU A 91 -20.43 17.28 -23.17
N MET A 92 -19.69 18.37 -23.44
CA MET A 92 -18.28 18.51 -23.07
C MET A 92 -18.08 18.58 -21.54
N THR A 93 -18.94 19.30 -20.82
CA THR A 93 -18.90 19.33 -19.35
C THR A 93 -19.23 17.95 -18.78
N LEU A 94 -20.23 17.28 -19.35
CA LEU A 94 -20.62 15.94 -18.93
C LEU A 94 -19.49 14.92 -19.13
N ALA A 95 -18.84 14.95 -20.29
CA ALA A 95 -17.69 14.10 -20.60
C ALA A 95 -16.56 14.29 -19.58
N ALA A 96 -16.22 15.56 -19.27
CA ALA A 96 -15.19 15.88 -18.28
C ALA A 96 -15.58 15.40 -16.87
N MET A 97 -16.85 15.55 -16.47
CA MET A 97 -17.34 15.09 -15.18
C MET A 97 -17.28 13.57 -15.05
N VAL A 98 -17.66 12.84 -16.11
CA VAL A 98 -17.62 11.38 -16.14
C VAL A 98 -16.17 10.92 -16.06
N ALA A 99 -15.29 11.45 -16.92
CA ALA A 99 -13.86 11.11 -16.93
C ALA A 99 -13.18 11.34 -15.56
N ALA A 100 -13.59 12.38 -14.82
CA ALA A 100 -13.05 12.68 -13.49
C ALA A 100 -13.74 11.92 -12.35
N ALA A 101 -14.82 11.18 -12.60
CA ALA A 101 -15.57 10.50 -11.54
C ALA A 101 -14.72 9.38 -10.91
N PRO A 102 -14.64 9.29 -9.56
CA PRO A 102 -13.85 8.26 -8.88
C PRO A 102 -14.56 6.90 -8.82
N THR A 103 -15.83 6.85 -9.20
CA THR A 103 -16.67 5.65 -9.26
C THR A 103 -16.95 5.29 -10.71
N PRO A 104 -17.15 4.00 -11.04
CA PRO A 104 -17.54 3.61 -12.40
C PRO A 104 -18.79 4.38 -12.85
N ALA A 105 -18.70 5.08 -13.97
CA ALA A 105 -19.75 5.93 -14.51
C ALA A 105 -19.81 5.77 -16.03
N LEU A 106 -21.04 5.68 -16.54
CA LEU A 106 -21.36 5.48 -17.93
C LEU A 106 -22.47 6.44 -18.34
N VAL A 107 -22.35 7.07 -19.50
CA VAL A 107 -23.39 7.91 -20.08
C VAL A 107 -23.97 7.19 -21.28
N VAL A 108 -25.29 7.04 -21.29
CA VAL A 108 -26.05 6.32 -22.31
C VAL A 108 -26.99 7.29 -23.03
N GLY A 109 -26.82 7.39 -24.34
CA GLY A 109 -27.77 8.06 -25.24
C GLY A 109 -28.84 7.08 -25.72
N GLY A 110 -30.05 7.56 -25.95
CA GLY A 110 -31.18 6.74 -26.37
C GLY A 110 -32.34 7.56 -26.96
N PRO A 111 -33.58 7.02 -26.99
CA PRO A 111 -33.98 5.69 -26.54
C PRO A 111 -33.64 4.56 -27.52
N GLN A 112 -33.42 4.87 -28.80
CA GLN A 112 -32.97 3.94 -29.83
C GLN A 112 -32.18 4.69 -30.93
N PRO A 113 -31.01 4.18 -31.36
CA PRO A 113 -30.26 3.09 -30.73
C PRO A 113 -29.72 3.50 -29.34
N LEU A 114 -29.65 2.54 -28.41
CA LEU A 114 -29.01 2.75 -27.11
C LEU A 114 -27.50 2.73 -27.29
N ARG A 115 -26.84 3.86 -27.06
CA ARG A 115 -25.40 4.02 -27.31
C ARG A 115 -24.67 4.52 -26.09
N ILE A 116 -23.47 3.99 -25.90
CA ILE A 116 -22.53 4.51 -24.90
C ILE A 116 -21.91 5.80 -25.45
N LEU A 117 -22.15 6.92 -24.77
CA LEU A 117 -21.58 8.22 -25.15
C LEU A 117 -20.23 8.45 -24.46
N TYR A 118 -20.15 8.15 -23.16
CA TYR A 118 -18.93 8.34 -22.36
C TYR A 118 -18.83 7.26 -21.30
N ALA A 119 -17.62 6.77 -21.04
CA ALA A 119 -17.30 5.89 -19.92
C ALA A 119 -15.99 6.34 -19.29
N ASN A 120 -15.87 6.28 -17.96
CA ASN A 120 -14.64 6.61 -17.24
C ASN A 120 -13.78 5.40 -16.88
N MET A 121 -14.26 4.21 -17.21
CA MET A 121 -13.60 2.95 -16.95
C MET A 121 -13.52 2.18 -18.26
N PRO A 122 -12.41 1.49 -18.54
CA PRO A 122 -12.32 0.59 -19.69
C PRO A 122 -13.33 -0.54 -19.49
N LEU A 123 -14.36 -0.57 -20.34
CA LEU A 123 -15.32 -1.65 -20.40
C LEU A 123 -14.61 -2.85 -21.04
N ARG A 124 -14.12 -3.80 -20.23
CA ARG A 124 -13.38 -4.98 -20.75
C ARG A 124 -14.20 -5.85 -21.71
N LEU A 125 -15.51 -5.66 -21.72
CA LEU A 125 -16.46 -6.34 -22.59
C LEU A 125 -16.56 -5.69 -23.98
N LEU A 126 -15.88 -4.56 -24.24
CA LEU A 126 -16.00 -3.76 -25.47
C LEU A 126 -14.65 -3.45 -26.13
N PRO A 127 -14.57 -3.44 -27.48
CA PRO A 127 -13.43 -2.91 -28.21
C PRO A 127 -13.43 -1.37 -28.20
N ASP A 128 -12.28 -0.73 -27.97
CA ASP A 128 -12.03 0.73 -27.88
C ASP A 128 -12.92 1.52 -26.91
N ASP A 129 -12.39 2.05 -25.80
CA ASP A 129 -12.94 3.02 -24.81
C ASP A 129 -14.44 2.91 -24.40
N GLY A 130 -15.19 1.92 -24.90
CA GLY A 130 -16.64 1.79 -24.83
C GLY A 130 -17.45 2.80 -25.66
N ALA A 131 -16.88 3.94 -26.06
CA ALA A 131 -17.61 5.04 -26.68
C ALA A 131 -18.14 4.69 -28.08
N GLY A 132 -19.39 5.04 -28.36
CA GLY A 132 -20.07 4.77 -29.62
C GLY A 132 -20.65 3.35 -29.74
N THR A 133 -20.38 2.46 -28.78
CA THR A 133 -20.91 1.08 -28.82
C THR A 133 -22.41 1.06 -28.56
N GLU A 134 -23.13 0.29 -29.37
CA GLU A 134 -24.55 0.02 -29.18
C GLU A 134 -24.77 -1.08 -28.14
N PHE A 135 -25.65 -0.84 -27.18
CA PHE A 135 -25.95 -1.80 -26.12
C PHE A 135 -26.55 -3.11 -26.66
N ASP A 136 -27.26 -3.06 -27.78
CA ASP A 136 -27.86 -4.25 -28.39
C ASP A 136 -26.81 -5.25 -28.89
N THR A 137 -25.56 -4.82 -29.04
CA THR A 137 -24.43 -5.70 -29.40
C THR A 137 -23.84 -6.44 -28.19
N LEU A 138 -24.21 -6.06 -26.96
CA LEU A 138 -23.74 -6.69 -25.74
C LEU A 138 -24.54 -7.98 -25.43
N PRO A 139 -23.89 -9.16 -25.33
CA PRO A 139 -24.60 -10.44 -25.17
C PRO A 139 -25.49 -10.54 -23.91
N TRP A 140 -25.16 -9.80 -22.87
CA TRP A 140 -25.87 -9.83 -21.58
C TRP A 140 -26.97 -8.78 -21.47
N PHE A 141 -27.06 -7.84 -22.40
CA PHE A 141 -27.94 -6.68 -22.29
C PHE A 141 -29.41 -7.00 -22.61
N PRO A 142 -29.75 -7.76 -23.67
CA PRO A 142 -31.13 -8.13 -23.94
C PRO A 142 -31.77 -8.91 -22.78
N GLY A 143 -32.95 -8.47 -22.33
CA GLY A 143 -33.68 -8.99 -21.18
C GLY A 143 -33.14 -8.57 -19.81
N SER A 144 -32.07 -7.75 -19.75
CA SER A 144 -31.42 -7.39 -18.50
C SER A 144 -32.24 -6.41 -17.65
N ASP A 145 -31.90 -6.32 -16.37
CA ASP A 145 -32.49 -5.32 -15.47
C ASP A 145 -32.07 -3.89 -15.84
N LEU A 146 -30.86 -3.73 -16.39
CA LEU A 146 -30.40 -2.45 -16.94
C LEU A 146 -31.22 -2.02 -18.17
N GLU A 147 -31.51 -2.93 -19.10
CA GLU A 147 -32.35 -2.62 -20.28
C GLU A 147 -33.74 -2.11 -19.84
N ARG A 148 -34.42 -2.85 -18.96
CA ARG A 148 -35.73 -2.45 -18.42
C ARG A 148 -35.67 -1.09 -17.72
N THR A 149 -34.58 -0.84 -16.98
CA THR A 149 -34.36 0.42 -16.27
C THR A 149 -34.18 1.59 -17.24
N LEU A 150 -33.34 1.43 -18.25
CA LEU A 150 -33.12 2.46 -19.28
C LEU A 150 -34.40 2.76 -20.06
N GLN A 151 -35.12 1.72 -20.50
CA GLN A 151 -36.42 1.87 -21.18
C GLN A 151 -37.42 2.66 -20.32
N THR A 152 -37.48 2.35 -19.02
CA THR A 152 -38.36 3.07 -18.08
C THR A 152 -37.92 4.53 -17.91
N LEU A 153 -36.63 4.80 -17.76
CA LEU A 153 -36.09 6.16 -17.62
C LEU A 153 -36.26 7.00 -18.89
N PHE A 154 -36.27 6.40 -20.08
CA PHE A 154 -36.55 7.12 -21.32
C PHE A 154 -38.04 7.34 -21.56
N ALA A 155 -38.91 6.42 -21.09
CA ALA A 155 -40.35 6.47 -21.33
C ALA A 155 -41.17 7.19 -20.23
N SER A 156 -40.58 7.46 -19.07
CA SER A 156 -41.29 8.06 -17.91
C SER A 156 -40.55 9.25 -17.32
N ASP A 157 -41.21 10.05 -16.49
CA ASP A 157 -40.56 11.16 -15.76
C ASP A 157 -39.83 10.74 -14.47
N ALA A 158 -39.49 9.45 -14.36
CA ALA A 158 -38.69 8.96 -13.25
C ALA A 158 -37.31 9.64 -13.27
N PRO A 159 -36.88 10.29 -12.16
CA PRO A 159 -35.60 11.01 -12.15
C PRO A 159 -34.40 10.06 -12.03
N ALA A 160 -34.59 8.91 -11.38
CA ALA A 160 -33.55 7.92 -11.11
C ALA A 160 -34.16 6.54 -10.87
N LEU A 161 -33.45 5.49 -11.24
CA LEU A 161 -33.81 4.11 -10.95
C LEU A 161 -32.55 3.30 -10.65
N GLU A 162 -32.65 2.36 -9.73
CA GLU A 162 -31.57 1.43 -9.43
C GLU A 162 -31.68 0.19 -10.31
N CYS A 163 -30.55 -0.34 -10.76
CA CYS A 163 -30.50 -1.55 -11.57
C CYS A 163 -29.32 -2.43 -11.21
N THR A 164 -29.44 -3.71 -11.55
CA THR A 164 -28.35 -4.69 -11.45
C THR A 164 -27.87 -5.12 -12.83
N HIS A 165 -26.57 -5.26 -13.02
CA HIS A 165 -25.97 -5.73 -14.27
C HIS A 165 -24.65 -6.47 -14.01
N PRO A 166 -24.12 -7.26 -14.95
CA PRO A 166 -22.79 -7.84 -14.82
C PRO A 166 -21.71 -6.75 -14.62
N PRO A 167 -20.64 -7.01 -13.86
CA PRO A 167 -19.54 -6.07 -13.71
C PRO A 167 -18.98 -5.63 -15.05
N TRP A 168 -18.82 -4.32 -15.21
CA TRP A 168 -18.19 -3.71 -16.39
C TRP A 168 -16.75 -4.20 -16.64
N SER A 169 -16.09 -4.73 -15.60
CA SER A 169 -14.76 -5.35 -15.65
C SER A 169 -14.76 -6.73 -16.33
N GLY A 170 -15.91 -7.33 -16.62
CA GLY A 170 -16.01 -8.69 -17.14
C GLY A 170 -15.80 -9.79 -16.10
N GLU A 171 -15.67 -9.43 -14.81
CA GLU A 171 -15.61 -10.39 -13.71
C GLU A 171 -16.97 -11.06 -13.48
N ALA A 172 -16.96 -12.28 -12.96
CA ALA A 172 -18.18 -12.97 -12.57
C ALA A 172 -18.85 -12.27 -11.37
N GLY A 173 -20.17 -12.06 -11.45
CA GLY A 173 -20.96 -11.49 -10.36
C GLY A 173 -22.04 -10.53 -10.86
N ALA A 174 -22.58 -9.75 -9.94
CA ALA A 174 -23.57 -8.72 -10.21
C ALA A 174 -23.13 -7.40 -9.56
N SER A 175 -23.12 -6.34 -10.36
CA SER A 175 -22.89 -4.96 -9.93
C SER A 175 -24.22 -4.23 -9.79
N ARG A 176 -24.29 -3.33 -8.82
CA ARG A 176 -25.43 -2.42 -8.64
C ARG A 176 -25.03 -1.04 -9.13
N SER A 177 -25.92 -0.43 -9.90
CA SER A 177 -25.76 0.92 -10.39
C SER A 177 -27.04 1.71 -10.21
N LEU A 178 -26.89 3.02 -10.11
CA LEU A 178 -27.96 3.97 -10.04
C LEU A 178 -27.98 4.76 -11.36
N ALA A 179 -29.06 4.63 -12.10
CA ALA A 179 -29.27 5.26 -13.39
C ALA A 179 -30.10 6.53 -13.21
N TYR A 180 -29.61 7.66 -13.71
CA TYR A 180 -30.20 8.98 -13.55
C TYR A 180 -30.41 9.66 -14.89
N ARG A 181 -31.59 10.27 -15.09
CA ARG A 181 -31.82 11.14 -16.24
C ARG A 181 -30.98 12.42 -16.09
N LEU A 182 -30.23 12.77 -17.13
CA LEU A 182 -29.43 13.99 -17.13
C LEU A 182 -30.22 15.19 -17.71
N PRO A 183 -30.16 16.36 -17.07
CA PRO A 183 -30.75 17.58 -17.61
C PRO A 183 -29.83 18.17 -18.70
N LEU A 184 -30.07 17.77 -19.94
CA LEU A 184 -29.38 18.33 -21.11
C LEU A 184 -30.12 19.54 -21.69
N ALA A 185 -29.43 20.28 -22.55
CA ALA A 185 -30.01 21.41 -23.27
C ALA A 185 -31.28 21.02 -24.04
N ALA A 186 -32.22 21.96 -24.17
CA ALA A 186 -33.40 21.77 -25.00
C ALA A 186 -32.97 21.40 -26.44
N GLY A 187 -33.46 20.26 -26.94
CA GLY A 187 -33.09 19.71 -28.25
C GLY A 187 -31.94 18.70 -28.25
N ALA A 188 -31.27 18.48 -27.11
CA ALA A 188 -30.28 17.40 -26.97
C ALA A 188 -30.97 16.04 -26.84
N PRO A 189 -30.35 14.94 -27.33
CA PRO A 189 -30.90 13.61 -27.19
C PRO A 189 -31.02 13.23 -25.70
N PRO A 190 -32.09 12.52 -25.31
CA PRO A 190 -32.26 12.12 -23.93
C PRO A 190 -31.10 11.21 -23.51
N THR A 191 -30.55 11.48 -22.34
CA THR A 191 -29.33 10.83 -21.87
C THR A 191 -29.47 10.41 -20.41
N VAL A 192 -28.93 9.24 -20.08
CA VAL A 192 -28.94 8.65 -18.74
C VAL A 192 -27.50 8.41 -18.27
N ALA A 193 -27.18 8.83 -17.05
CA ALA A 193 -25.94 8.46 -16.37
C ALA A 193 -26.16 7.22 -15.50
N VAL A 194 -25.39 6.15 -15.72
CA VAL A 194 -25.38 4.94 -14.92
C VAL A 194 -24.13 4.96 -14.05
N ILE A 195 -24.31 5.08 -12.73
CA ILE A 195 -23.22 5.24 -11.76
C ILE A 195 -23.16 4.01 -10.85
N GLY A 196 -22.01 3.35 -10.78
CA GLY A 196 -21.77 2.20 -9.94
C GLY A 196 -21.82 2.56 -8.45
N ILE A 197 -22.61 1.80 -7.69
CA ILE A 197 -22.77 1.94 -6.24
C ILE A 197 -22.31 0.70 -5.47
N ASP A 198 -21.55 -0.19 -6.13
CA ASP A 198 -21.13 -1.46 -5.55
C ASP A 198 -20.03 -1.30 -4.49
N ARG A 199 -20.41 -1.47 -3.22
CA ARG A 199 -19.48 -1.51 -2.08
C ARG A 199 -18.56 -2.73 -2.08
N ALA A 200 -18.87 -3.80 -2.81
CA ALA A 200 -18.04 -5.00 -2.84
C ALA A 200 -16.73 -4.77 -3.60
N GLN A 201 -16.80 -4.08 -4.76
CA GLN A 201 -15.60 -3.73 -5.54
C GLN A 201 -14.66 -2.82 -4.75
N ASP A 202 -15.17 -1.75 -4.14
CA ASP A 202 -14.39 -0.84 -3.30
C ASP A 202 -13.66 -1.58 -2.16
N ARG A 203 -14.34 -2.55 -1.51
CA ARG A 203 -13.72 -3.35 -0.44
C ARG A 203 -12.61 -4.25 -0.97
N ARG A 204 -12.77 -4.86 -2.15
CA ARG A 204 -11.73 -5.67 -2.79
C ARG A 204 -10.50 -4.82 -3.11
N THR A 205 -10.68 -3.72 -3.84
CA THR A 205 -9.59 -2.80 -4.19
C THR A 205 -8.84 -2.29 -2.96
N ARG A 206 -9.54 -1.96 -1.87
CA ARG A 206 -8.90 -1.57 -0.60
C ARG A 206 -8.08 -2.69 0.05
N ARG A 207 -8.57 -3.94 -0.01
CA ARG A 207 -7.84 -5.10 0.51
C ARG A 207 -6.58 -5.35 -0.30
N ASP A 208 -6.69 -5.34 -1.63
CA ASP A 208 -5.56 -5.58 -2.53
C ASP A 208 -4.50 -4.49 -2.36
N LEU A 209 -4.90 -3.22 -2.25
CA LEU A 209 -3.99 -2.11 -1.96
C LEU A 209 -3.27 -2.29 -0.62
N THR A 210 -3.98 -2.76 0.40
CA THR A 210 -3.39 -3.00 1.73
C THR A 210 -2.38 -4.14 1.68
N ALA A 211 -2.70 -5.23 0.98
CA ALA A 211 -1.81 -6.37 0.79
C ALA A 211 -0.55 -5.96 0.00
N ALA A 212 -0.70 -5.22 -1.10
CA ALA A 212 0.41 -4.73 -1.90
C ALA A 212 1.35 -3.80 -1.10
N ARG A 213 0.78 -2.91 -0.26
CA ARG A 213 1.57 -2.05 0.63
C ARG A 213 2.36 -2.84 1.67
N ALA A 214 1.75 -3.87 2.25
CA ALA A 214 2.44 -4.75 3.20
C ALA A 214 3.61 -5.50 2.55
N GLU A 215 3.42 -5.99 1.33
CA GLU A 215 4.48 -6.67 0.59
C GLU A 215 5.62 -5.71 0.20
N LEU A 216 5.30 -4.51 -0.27
CA LEU A 216 6.31 -3.48 -0.56
C LEU A 216 7.13 -3.13 0.69
N ALA A 217 6.49 -3.05 1.86
CA ALA A 217 7.19 -2.78 3.12
C ALA A 217 8.19 -3.90 3.46
N ARG A 218 7.81 -5.18 3.29
CA ARG A 218 8.72 -6.32 3.51
C ARG A 218 9.90 -6.29 2.56
N ILE A 219 9.67 -6.05 1.28
CA ILE A 219 10.73 -5.96 0.26
C ILE A 219 11.73 -4.86 0.62
N ARG A 220 11.24 -3.67 1.00
CA ARG A 220 12.11 -2.55 1.41
C ARG A 220 12.95 -2.85 2.64
N VAL A 221 12.39 -3.54 3.64
CA VAL A 221 13.15 -3.95 4.83
C VAL A 221 14.28 -4.91 4.45
N ARG A 222 13.99 -5.88 3.56
CA ARG A 222 14.99 -6.82 3.04
C ARG A 222 16.08 -6.12 2.23
N GLU A 223 15.69 -5.25 1.31
CA GLU A 223 16.62 -4.47 0.48
C GLU A 223 17.52 -3.58 1.34
N ALA A 224 16.95 -2.82 2.28
CA ALA A 224 17.72 -1.96 3.17
C ALA A 224 18.72 -2.77 4.02
N ARG A 225 18.33 -3.98 4.43
CA ARG A 225 19.25 -4.90 5.12
C ARG A 225 20.39 -5.34 4.20
N GLN A 226 20.08 -5.79 2.99
CA GLN A 226 21.08 -6.19 1.99
C GLN A 226 22.04 -5.04 1.63
N SER A 227 21.55 -3.81 1.45
CA SER A 227 22.40 -2.64 1.19
C SER A 227 23.35 -2.34 2.34
N ARG A 228 22.89 -2.46 3.61
CA ARG A 228 23.78 -2.32 4.78
C ARG A 228 24.86 -3.40 4.78
N TRP A 229 24.52 -4.62 4.41
CA TRP A 229 25.48 -5.72 4.31
C TRP A 229 26.53 -5.50 3.23
N LEU A 230 26.11 -5.11 2.02
CA LEU A 230 27.03 -4.78 0.93
C LEU A 230 27.95 -3.62 1.29
N ALA A 231 27.44 -2.59 1.96
CA ALA A 231 28.25 -1.46 2.42
C ALA A 231 29.31 -1.90 3.46
N LEU A 232 28.97 -2.81 4.38
CA LEU A 232 29.92 -3.37 5.33
C LEU A 232 31.00 -4.20 4.62
N ALA A 233 30.61 -5.08 3.70
CA ALA A 233 31.54 -5.88 2.92
C ALA A 233 32.51 -5.01 2.12
N ALA A 234 32.00 -3.97 1.44
CA ALA A 234 32.83 -3.01 0.70
C ALA A 234 33.80 -2.24 1.61
N ALA A 235 33.34 -1.77 2.78
CA ALA A 235 34.20 -1.07 3.73
C ALA A 235 35.31 -1.98 4.29
N LEU A 236 35.03 -3.26 4.50
CA LEU A 236 36.05 -4.22 4.95
C LEU A 236 37.02 -4.56 3.81
N ALA A 237 36.53 -4.77 2.59
CA ALA A 237 37.36 -5.00 1.40
C ALA A 237 38.32 -3.83 1.14
N ASP A 238 37.84 -2.59 1.25
CA ASP A 238 38.66 -1.39 1.09
C ASP A 238 39.83 -1.35 2.09
N ARG A 239 39.58 -1.70 3.36
CA ARG A 239 40.64 -1.80 4.38
C ARG A 239 41.66 -2.89 4.08
N PHE A 240 41.19 -4.08 3.65
CA PHE A 240 42.09 -5.16 3.26
C PHE A 240 43.01 -4.77 2.09
N GLN A 241 42.57 -3.87 1.22
CA GLN A 241 43.37 -3.40 0.08
C GLN A 241 44.39 -2.31 0.45
N HIS A 242 44.09 -1.47 1.44
CA HIS A 242 44.88 -0.25 1.72
C HIS A 242 45.68 -0.28 3.03
N GLU A 243 45.31 -1.11 4.00
CA GLU A 243 45.98 -1.19 5.30
C GLU A 243 46.90 -2.43 5.37
N ALA A 244 47.98 -2.39 6.16
CA ALA A 244 48.91 -3.52 6.35
C ALA A 244 49.35 -3.67 7.82
N GLY A 245 49.65 -4.91 8.24
CA GLY A 245 50.15 -5.22 9.59
C GLY A 245 49.06 -5.48 10.64
N ASP A 246 49.48 -5.69 11.88
CA ASP A 246 48.59 -5.99 13.04
C ASP A 246 47.53 -4.90 13.29
N ALA A 247 47.80 -3.65 12.89
CA ALA A 247 46.85 -2.55 13.00
C ALA A 247 45.54 -2.80 12.22
N VAL A 248 45.61 -3.52 11.09
CA VAL A 248 44.44 -3.87 10.27
C VAL A 248 43.51 -4.82 11.03
N LEU A 249 44.08 -5.81 11.73
CA LEU A 249 43.31 -6.81 12.49
C LEU A 249 42.51 -6.14 13.62
N GLY A 250 43.15 -5.19 14.32
CA GLY A 250 42.47 -4.36 15.33
C GLY A 250 41.38 -3.47 14.75
N SER A 251 41.66 -2.79 13.63
CA SER A 251 40.70 -1.93 12.92
C SER A 251 39.46 -2.69 12.42
N ILE A 252 39.65 -3.92 11.92
CA ILE A 252 38.57 -4.80 11.47
C ILE A 252 37.70 -5.25 12.64
N THR A 253 38.30 -5.77 13.72
CA THR A 253 37.54 -6.23 14.88
C THR A 253 36.72 -5.10 15.49
N ASP A 254 37.29 -3.90 15.61
CA ASP A 254 36.60 -2.70 16.08
C ASP A 254 35.47 -2.24 15.12
N THR A 255 35.66 -2.38 13.81
CA THR A 255 34.61 -2.13 12.81
C THR A 255 33.47 -3.14 12.93
N LEU A 256 33.78 -4.42 13.11
CA LEU A 256 32.78 -5.48 13.30
C LEU A 256 31.98 -5.27 14.58
N VAL A 257 32.64 -4.92 15.70
CA VAL A 257 31.99 -4.56 16.96
C VAL A 257 30.97 -3.44 16.74
N ARG A 258 31.37 -2.34 16.11
CA ARG A 258 30.45 -1.21 15.86
C ARG A 258 29.33 -1.52 14.89
N ARG A 259 29.60 -2.25 13.81
CA ARG A 259 28.65 -2.42 12.69
C ARG A 259 27.71 -3.59 12.89
N LEU A 260 28.14 -4.62 13.59
CA LEU A 260 27.32 -5.78 13.94
C LEU A 260 26.65 -5.64 15.32
N SER A 261 26.95 -4.57 16.06
CA SER A 261 26.52 -4.40 17.46
C SER A 261 26.98 -5.56 18.36
N ALA A 262 28.15 -6.14 18.06
CA ALA A 262 28.76 -7.14 18.93
C ALA A 262 29.29 -6.44 20.20
N VAL A 263 29.23 -7.13 21.33
CA VAL A 263 29.79 -6.70 22.61
C VAL A 263 31.32 -6.62 22.52
N ASP A 264 31.94 -7.60 21.88
CA ASP A 264 33.38 -7.65 21.63
C ASP A 264 33.73 -8.52 20.42
N ALA A 265 34.93 -8.36 19.89
CA ALA A 265 35.50 -9.18 18.83
C ALA A 265 36.99 -9.43 19.03
N GLY A 266 37.45 -10.64 18.73
CA GLY A 266 38.87 -11.02 18.81
C GLY A 266 39.25 -12.01 17.73
N ILE A 267 40.54 -12.06 17.38
CA ILE A 267 41.06 -13.01 16.39
C ILE A 267 42.04 -13.94 17.11
N ALA A 268 41.75 -15.24 17.06
CA ALA A 268 42.60 -16.29 17.57
C ALA A 268 43.37 -16.96 16.43
N VAL A 269 44.69 -17.04 16.52
CA VAL A 269 45.54 -17.65 15.48
C VAL A 269 45.72 -19.14 15.80
N TYR A 270 45.55 -20.00 14.81
CA TYR A 270 45.70 -21.44 14.99
C TYR A 270 47.17 -21.84 14.89
N MET A 271 47.71 -22.43 15.95
CA MET A 271 49.09 -22.95 15.99
C MET A 271 49.14 -24.25 16.79
N ALA A 272 49.73 -25.29 16.22
CA ALA A 272 50.00 -26.58 16.88
C ALA A 272 48.80 -27.23 17.60
N GLY A 273 47.58 -27.12 17.05
CA GLY A 273 46.37 -27.70 17.65
C GLY A 273 45.63 -26.78 18.62
N GLU A 274 46.15 -25.57 18.85
CA GLU A 274 45.58 -24.59 19.76
C GLU A 274 45.23 -23.29 19.03
N LEU A 275 44.27 -22.55 19.59
CA LEU A 275 43.90 -21.21 19.17
C LEU A 275 44.46 -20.20 20.17
N ALA A 276 45.40 -19.38 19.68
CA ALA A 276 46.06 -18.32 20.43
C ALA A 276 45.29 -17.02 20.27
N LEU A 277 44.50 -16.63 21.27
CA LEU A 277 43.78 -15.37 21.30
C LEU A 277 44.60 -14.31 22.06
N GLY A 278 44.89 -13.19 21.40
CA GLY A 278 45.46 -12.00 22.02
C GLY A 278 44.41 -11.19 22.80
N THR A 279 44.63 -9.89 22.95
CA THR A 279 43.60 -8.98 23.48
C THR A 279 42.53 -8.73 22.41
N SER A 280 41.26 -8.90 22.76
CA SER A 280 40.14 -8.51 21.91
C SER A 280 39.97 -6.99 21.82
N SER A 281 39.12 -6.54 20.90
CA SER A 281 38.87 -5.12 20.60
C SER A 281 38.42 -4.31 21.83
N ARG A 282 37.57 -4.89 22.69
CA ARG A 282 37.09 -4.29 23.95
C ARG A 282 37.72 -4.92 25.19
N GLY A 283 38.60 -5.89 25.02
CA GLY A 283 39.33 -6.55 26.11
C GLY A 283 38.49 -7.50 26.97
N LEU A 284 37.30 -7.90 26.52
CA LEU A 284 36.44 -8.87 27.21
C LEU A 284 36.90 -10.32 26.98
N LEU A 285 37.54 -10.62 25.87
CA LEU A 285 38.14 -11.92 25.59
C LEU A 285 39.67 -11.90 25.75
N GLY A 286 40.25 -13.07 26.00
CA GLY A 286 41.70 -13.28 26.02
C GLY A 286 42.44 -12.46 27.10
N PRO A 287 43.78 -12.42 27.05
CA PRO A 287 44.65 -13.28 26.22
C PRO A 287 44.67 -14.73 26.74
N ARG A 288 44.47 -15.72 25.87
CA ARG A 288 44.37 -17.14 26.23
C ARG A 288 44.79 -18.07 25.09
N MET A 289 45.30 -19.25 25.45
CA MET A 289 45.53 -20.38 24.56
C MET A 289 44.44 -21.42 24.80
N VAL A 290 43.71 -21.82 23.75
CA VAL A 290 42.60 -22.77 23.87
C VAL A 290 42.83 -23.98 22.97
N PRO A 291 42.93 -25.21 23.51
CA PRO A 291 43.13 -26.40 22.70
C PRO A 291 41.86 -26.75 21.92
N VAL A 292 41.98 -26.95 20.60
CA VAL A 292 40.82 -27.22 19.74
C VAL A 292 40.16 -28.56 20.08
N THR A 293 40.95 -29.57 20.42
CA THR A 293 40.46 -30.91 20.78
C THR A 293 39.76 -30.95 22.14
N GLY A 294 39.90 -29.91 22.96
CA GLY A 294 39.21 -29.81 24.25
C GLY A 294 37.70 -29.53 24.12
N TYR A 295 37.23 -29.11 22.94
CA TYR A 295 35.86 -28.66 22.71
C TYR A 295 35.34 -29.19 21.37
N ALA A 296 34.32 -30.05 21.41
CA ALA A 296 33.83 -30.76 20.22
C ALA A 296 33.22 -29.82 19.16
N ASP A 297 32.49 -28.80 19.58
CA ASP A 297 31.91 -27.74 18.75
C ASP A 297 33.00 -26.89 18.08
N LEU A 298 34.06 -26.53 18.81
CA LEU A 298 35.21 -25.81 18.27
C LEU A 298 35.92 -26.61 17.17
N GLY A 299 36.16 -27.91 17.41
CA GLY A 299 36.74 -28.82 16.43
C GLY A 299 35.86 -29.00 15.19
N ALA A 300 34.54 -29.13 15.38
CA ALA A 300 33.57 -29.26 14.30
C ALA A 300 33.54 -28.01 13.41
N LEU A 301 33.52 -26.81 14.01
CA LEU A 301 33.53 -25.54 13.26
C LEU A 301 34.85 -25.34 12.51
N MET A 302 35.99 -25.61 13.15
CA MET A 302 37.29 -25.55 12.50
C MET A 302 37.35 -26.49 11.28
N HIS A 303 36.74 -27.67 11.37
CA HIS A 303 36.69 -28.63 10.25
C HIS A 303 35.71 -28.21 9.15
N ALA A 304 34.52 -27.74 9.52
CA ALA A 304 33.49 -27.32 8.56
C ALA A 304 33.87 -26.05 7.79
N GLY A 305 34.66 -25.17 8.39
CA GLY A 305 35.06 -23.90 7.77
C GLY A 305 33.92 -22.89 7.64
N SER A 306 32.80 -23.11 8.33
CA SER A 306 31.61 -22.25 8.31
C SER A 306 31.34 -21.61 9.68
N PRO A 307 30.75 -20.40 9.72
CA PRO A 307 30.40 -19.75 10.98
C PRO A 307 29.40 -20.56 11.81
N GLY A 308 29.57 -20.52 13.14
CA GLY A 308 28.60 -21.12 14.06
C GLY A 308 28.78 -20.70 15.51
N TRP A 309 27.71 -20.84 16.28
CA TRP A 309 27.70 -20.50 17.71
C TRP A 309 28.46 -21.54 18.53
N LEU A 310 29.31 -21.06 19.43
CA LEU A 310 30.01 -21.89 20.41
C LEU A 310 29.09 -22.20 21.60
N SER A 311 29.30 -23.36 22.19
CA SER A 311 28.80 -23.70 23.52
C SER A 311 29.35 -22.71 24.55
N ALA A 312 28.62 -22.54 25.66
CA ALA A 312 29.06 -21.68 26.75
C ALA A 312 30.44 -22.12 27.32
N ALA A 313 30.74 -23.41 27.31
CA ALA A 313 32.03 -23.93 27.75
C ALA A 313 33.17 -23.51 26.81
N ALA A 314 32.99 -23.65 25.50
CA ALA A 314 33.99 -23.24 24.51
C ALA A 314 34.15 -21.71 24.47
N GLY A 315 33.04 -20.95 24.52
CA GLY A 315 33.09 -19.49 24.61
C GLY A 315 33.78 -18.99 25.88
N GLY A 316 33.47 -19.60 27.02
CA GLY A 316 34.11 -19.28 28.31
C GLY A 316 35.60 -19.62 28.36
N ALA A 317 36.05 -20.60 27.57
CA ALA A 317 37.48 -20.91 27.43
C ALA A 317 38.27 -19.70 26.89
N PHE A 318 37.67 -18.94 25.97
CA PHE A 318 38.22 -17.70 25.42
C PHE A 318 38.02 -16.47 26.32
N GLY A 319 37.30 -16.61 27.44
CA GLY A 319 37.05 -15.54 28.40
C GLY A 319 35.65 -14.90 28.32
N ALA A 320 34.76 -15.41 27.45
CA ALA A 320 33.40 -14.88 27.38
C ALA A 320 32.66 -15.08 28.73
N PRO A 321 32.07 -14.03 29.33
CA PRO A 321 31.25 -14.12 30.53
C PRO A 321 30.04 -15.03 30.37
N ALA A 322 29.57 -15.60 31.49
CA ALA A 322 28.31 -16.32 31.52
C ALA A 322 27.15 -15.39 31.11
N GLY A 323 26.31 -15.86 30.18
CA GLY A 323 25.19 -15.09 29.64
C GLY A 323 25.48 -14.35 28.33
N LEU A 324 26.74 -14.30 27.87
CA LEU A 324 27.07 -13.84 26.53
C LEU A 324 27.30 -15.02 25.58
N HIS A 325 27.02 -14.78 24.31
CA HIS A 325 27.05 -15.79 23.26
C HIS A 325 28.21 -15.53 22.30
N SER A 326 29.06 -16.54 22.08
CA SER A 326 30.22 -16.43 21.20
C SER A 326 29.94 -17.07 19.84
N LEU A 327 29.97 -16.26 18.79
CA LEU A 327 29.96 -16.69 17.40
C LEU A 327 31.40 -16.90 16.93
N ALA A 328 31.69 -18.13 16.50
CA ALA A 328 32.97 -18.52 15.94
C ALA A 328 32.90 -18.50 14.41
N VAL A 329 33.86 -17.82 13.79
CA VAL A 329 34.01 -17.71 12.34
C VAL A 329 35.39 -18.27 11.99
N PRO A 330 35.48 -19.51 11.49
CA PRO A 330 36.75 -20.10 11.08
C PRO A 330 37.43 -19.24 10.00
N ILE A 331 38.73 -19.01 10.15
CA ILE A 331 39.56 -18.29 9.19
C ILE A 331 40.33 -19.31 8.37
N THR A 332 39.93 -19.50 7.11
CA THR A 332 40.51 -20.50 6.22
C THR A 332 40.98 -19.88 4.91
N VAL A 333 42.10 -20.37 4.39
CA VAL A 333 42.66 -19.94 3.09
C VAL A 333 43.18 -21.17 2.37
N VAL A 334 42.67 -21.42 1.16
CA VAL A 334 43.11 -22.56 0.31
C VAL A 334 43.06 -23.90 1.08
N GLY A 335 42.03 -24.09 1.92
CA GLY A 335 41.84 -25.29 2.75
C GLY A 335 42.68 -25.35 4.03
N GLU A 336 43.63 -24.42 4.22
CA GLU A 336 44.39 -24.30 5.46
C GLU A 336 43.61 -23.54 6.53
N ARG A 337 43.73 -23.99 7.78
CA ARG A 337 43.07 -23.41 8.95
C ARG A 337 44.04 -22.46 9.65
N LEU A 338 43.85 -21.17 9.45
CA LEU A 338 44.77 -20.14 9.96
C LEU A 338 44.36 -19.61 11.33
N GLY A 339 43.08 -19.71 11.69
CA GLY A 339 42.58 -19.19 12.95
C GLY A 339 41.07 -19.13 13.03
N MET A 340 40.59 -18.25 13.90
CA MET A 340 39.19 -18.03 14.16
C MET A 340 38.94 -16.58 14.55
N LEU A 341 37.93 -15.96 13.95
CA LEU A 341 37.34 -14.72 14.42
C LEU A 341 36.24 -15.07 15.43
N LEU A 342 36.31 -14.47 16.60
CA LEU A 342 35.33 -14.59 17.68
C LEU A 342 34.55 -13.28 17.76
N LEU A 343 33.22 -13.37 17.75
CA LEU A 343 32.30 -12.25 17.96
C LEU A 343 31.42 -12.58 19.17
N VAL A 344 31.23 -11.63 20.08
CA VAL A 344 30.43 -11.82 21.29
C VAL A 344 29.15 -11.01 21.19
N PHE A 345 28.01 -11.62 21.48
CA PHE A 345 26.69 -10.97 21.46
C PHE A 345 25.99 -11.16 22.81
N ASP A 346 25.06 -10.26 23.12
CA ASP A 346 24.16 -10.35 24.26
C ASP A 346 23.09 -11.43 24.06
N GLU A 347 22.60 -11.59 22.83
CA GLU A 347 21.63 -12.62 22.44
C GLU A 347 22.09 -13.38 21.18
N PRO A 348 21.81 -14.70 21.09
CA PRO A 348 22.14 -15.48 19.93
C PRO A 348 21.09 -15.24 18.83
N THR A 349 21.47 -14.59 17.75
CA THR A 349 20.63 -14.44 16.56
C THR A 349 20.83 -15.56 15.54
N GLU A 350 19.78 -15.88 14.78
CA GLU A 350 19.89 -16.82 13.67
C GLU A 350 20.82 -16.28 12.59
N ILE A 351 21.80 -17.10 12.18
CA ILE A 351 22.75 -16.73 11.13
C ILE A 351 22.13 -17.10 9.78
N ASP A 352 21.50 -16.11 9.15
CA ASP A 352 20.95 -16.27 7.82
C ASP A 352 22.01 -16.23 6.72
N ASP A 353 21.60 -16.50 5.49
CA ASP A 353 22.51 -16.67 4.36
C ASP A 353 23.30 -15.39 4.05
N ASP A 354 22.67 -14.20 4.18
CA ASP A 354 23.34 -12.90 4.01
C ASP A 354 24.48 -12.73 5.03
N ALA A 355 24.22 -13.03 6.30
CA ALA A 355 25.23 -12.95 7.36
C ALA A 355 26.36 -13.97 7.13
N ARG A 356 26.04 -15.21 6.72
CA ARG A 356 27.07 -16.22 6.39
C ARG A 356 27.96 -15.77 5.25
N GLN A 357 27.37 -15.21 4.19
CA GLN A 357 28.12 -14.74 3.04
C GLN A 357 29.07 -13.59 3.43
N LEU A 358 28.60 -12.64 4.24
CA LEU A 358 29.46 -11.57 4.74
C LEU A 358 30.61 -12.11 5.60
N LEU A 359 30.31 -12.97 6.59
CA LEU A 359 31.34 -13.53 7.47
C LEU A 359 32.36 -14.37 6.69
N SER A 360 31.94 -15.03 5.61
CA SER A 360 32.84 -15.72 4.68
C SER A 360 33.78 -14.74 3.96
N VAL A 361 33.28 -13.61 3.46
CA VAL A 361 34.13 -12.55 2.86
C VAL A 361 35.12 -12.00 3.87
N VAL A 362 34.68 -11.75 5.11
CA VAL A 362 35.55 -11.28 6.20
C VAL A 362 36.61 -12.32 6.53
N SER A 363 36.22 -13.59 6.66
CA SER A 363 37.11 -14.72 6.91
C SER A 363 38.20 -14.82 5.84
N ALA A 364 37.84 -14.74 4.56
CA ALA A 364 38.79 -14.78 3.46
C ALA A 364 39.82 -13.64 3.53
N GLY A 365 39.36 -12.40 3.75
CA GLY A 365 40.26 -11.23 3.87
C GLY A 365 41.18 -11.31 5.09
N LEU A 366 40.66 -11.74 6.25
CA LEU A 366 41.46 -11.99 7.45
C LEU A 366 42.49 -13.08 7.20
N GLY A 367 42.09 -14.14 6.50
CA GLY A 367 42.96 -15.24 6.14
C GLY A 367 44.17 -14.79 5.32
N PHE A 368 43.96 -14.00 4.26
CA PHE A 368 45.07 -13.44 3.48
C PHE A 368 46.00 -12.56 4.32
N THR A 369 45.43 -11.77 5.23
CA THR A 369 46.19 -10.90 6.14
C THR A 369 47.07 -11.72 7.09
N LEU A 370 46.49 -12.75 7.73
CA LEU A 370 47.23 -13.66 8.62
C LEU A 370 48.30 -14.45 7.86
N LEU A 371 47.99 -14.97 6.68
CA LEU A 371 48.94 -15.70 5.85
C LEU A 371 50.15 -14.83 5.49
N ARG A 372 49.92 -13.58 5.09
CA ARG A 372 50.99 -12.62 4.81
C ARG A 372 51.89 -12.40 6.02
N GLU A 373 51.30 -12.18 7.20
CA GLU A 373 52.06 -11.97 8.45
C GLU A 373 52.89 -13.21 8.84
N LEU A 374 52.33 -14.41 8.69
CA LEU A 374 53.04 -15.67 8.93
C LEU A 374 54.23 -15.83 7.97
N LEU A 375 54.05 -15.51 6.68
CA LEU A 375 55.14 -15.55 5.70
C LEU A 375 56.25 -14.54 6.01
N LEU A 376 55.88 -13.32 6.41
CA LEU A 376 56.85 -12.29 6.81
C LEU A 376 57.65 -12.69 8.07
N LYS A 377 57.00 -13.31 9.05
CA LYS A 377 57.66 -13.82 10.27
C LYS A 377 58.63 -14.95 9.96
N SER A 378 58.23 -15.91 9.12
CA SER A 378 59.09 -17.01 8.68
C SER A 378 60.29 -16.53 7.86
N GLY A 379 60.12 -15.52 7.01
CA GLY A 379 61.21 -14.93 6.22
C GLY A 379 62.25 -14.15 7.03
N ARG A 380 61.88 -13.60 8.20
CA ARG A 380 62.81 -12.91 9.11
C ARG A 380 63.57 -13.86 10.05
N GLY A 381 63.06 -15.07 10.30
CA GLY A 381 63.69 -16.06 11.18
C GLY A 381 64.72 -16.97 10.50
N GLY A 382 64.90 -16.86 9.18
CA GLY A 382 65.80 -17.70 8.38
C GLY A 382 67.01 -16.97 7.78
N GLY A 383 67.39 -15.81 8.33
CA GLY A 383 68.55 -15.01 7.91
C GLY A 383 69.70 -15.06 8.91
#